data_AF-A0A329LE70-F1
#
_entry.id   AF-A0A329LE70-F1
#
_cell.length_a   1.000
_cell.length_b   1.000
_cell.length_c   1.000
_cell.angle_alpha   90.00
_cell.angle_beta   90.00
_cell.angle_gamma   90.00
#
_symmetry.space_group_name_H-M   'P 1'
#
loop_
_entity.id
_entity.type
_entity.pdbx_description
1 polymer ?
#
loop_
_entity_poly.entity_id
_entity_poly.type
_entity_poly.pdbx_seq_one_letter_code
_entity_poly.pdbx_strand_id
1 'polypeptide(L)' 'MGLRGLADKVAVVVGGATGLGAATAARPGEEGARVDIGDVAALVAFLLSEQGAWINGQVVDIDGGTVLR' A
#
# COMPACT_ATOMS: atom_id res chain seq x y z
N MET A 1 -4.51 -0.65 -19.23
CA MET A 1 -4.43 0.80 -18.93
C MET A 1 -3.80 0.91 -17.55
N GLY A 2 -2.61 1.50 -17.43
CA GLY A 2 -1.88 1.57 -16.15
C GLY A 2 -2.60 2.45 -15.12
N LEU A 3 -2.28 2.24 -13.85
CA LEU A 3 -2.59 3.23 -12.82
C LEU A 3 -1.83 4.51 -13.25
N ARG A 4 -2.41 5.69 -13.08
CA ARG A 4 -1.77 6.96 -13.48
C ARG A 4 -1.94 7.91 -12.31
N GLY A 5 -0.87 8.60 -11.93
CA GLY A 5 -0.89 9.54 -10.80
C GLY A 5 -0.43 8.95 -9.45
N LEU A 6 0.32 7.84 -9.46
CA LEU A 6 0.93 7.28 -8.25
C LEU A 6 2.32 7.86 -7.93
N ALA A 7 2.87 8.71 -8.80
CA ALA A 7 4.06 9.48 -8.48
C ALA A 7 3.87 10.27 -7.17
N ASP A 8 4.87 10.21 -6.29
CA ASP A 8 4.88 10.83 -4.95
C ASP A 8 3.84 10.28 -3.96
N LYS A 9 3.18 9.16 -4.27
CA LYS A 9 2.28 8.47 -3.33
C LYS A 9 3.02 7.37 -2.57
N VAL A 10 2.51 7.06 -1.38
CA VAL A 10 2.97 5.91 -0.59
C VAL A 10 1.96 4.77 -0.77
N ALA A 11 2.47 3.58 -1.08
CA ALA A 11 1.70 2.34 -1.12
C ALA A 11 2.25 1.39 -0.06
N VAL A 12 1.41 1.00 0.89
CA VAL A 12 1.76 -0.03 1.89
C VAL A 12 1.20 -1.37 1.42
N VAL A 13 2.06 -2.37 1.28
CA VAL A 13 1.68 -3.71 0.83
C VAL A 13 1.92 -4.74 1.92
N VAL A 14 0.82 -5.32 2.41
CA VAL A 14 0.84 -6.40 3.39
C VAL A 14 1.05 -7.74 2.69
N GLY A 15 2.00 -8.54 3.18
CA GLY A 15 2.33 -9.84 2.59
C GLY A 15 3.07 -9.76 1.24
N GLY A 16 3.78 -8.66 0.97
CA GLY A 16 4.43 -8.39 -0.32
C GLY A 16 5.77 -9.08 -0.58
N ALA A 17 6.23 -9.97 0.31
CA ALA A 17 7.57 -10.57 0.20
C ALA A 17 7.74 -11.49 -1.03
N THR A 18 6.66 -12.17 -1.46
CA THR A 18 6.67 -13.09 -2.59
C THR A 18 5.30 -13.18 -3.28
N GLY A 19 5.21 -13.92 -4.38
CA GLY A 19 3.95 -14.31 -5.01
C GLY A 19 3.07 -13.14 -5.44
N LEU A 20 1.76 -13.25 -5.17
CA LEU A 20 0.77 -12.22 -5.52
C LEU A 20 1.05 -10.88 -4.86
N GLY A 21 1.46 -10.86 -3.59
CA GLY A 21 1.75 -9.62 -2.88
C GLY A 21 2.93 -8.87 -3.52
N ALA A 22 3.98 -9.59 -3.94
CA ALA A 22 5.10 -9.01 -4.67
C ALA A 22 4.69 -8.46 -6.04
N ALA A 23 3.82 -9.17 -6.76
CA ALA A 23 3.29 -8.70 -8.04
C ALA A 23 2.41 -7.44 -7.87
N THR A 24 1.58 -7.39 -6.83
CA THR A 24 0.79 -6.21 -6.47
C THR A 24 1.68 -5.03 -6.08
N ALA A 25 2.78 -5.28 -5.37
CA ALA A 25 3.75 -4.25 -4.99
C ALA A 25 4.54 -3.68 -6.18
N ALA A 26 4.80 -4.49 -7.21
CA ALA A 26 5.58 -4.09 -8.36
C ALA A 26 4.91 -2.94 -9.14
N ARG A 27 3.59 -3.00 -9.33
CA ARG A 27 2.89 -2.07 -10.22
C ARG A 27 2.88 -0.61 -9.72
N PRO A 28 2.59 -0.30 -8.45
CA PRO A 28 2.76 1.05 -7.90
C PRO A 28 4.21 1.54 -7.98
N GLY A 29 5.18 0.66 -7.75
CA GLY A 29 6.61 0.99 -7.83
C GLY A 29 7.06 1.38 -9.23
N GLU A 30 6.59 0.66 -10.26
CA GLU A 30 6.83 1.00 -11.68
C GLU A 30 6.31 2.40 -12.06
N GLU A 31 5.32 2.90 -11.32
CA GLU A 31 4.69 4.20 -11.54
C GLU A 31 5.26 5.31 -10.65
N GLY A 32 6.28 5.01 -9.85
CA GLY A 32 6.99 5.97 -9.02
C GLY A 32 6.40 6.16 -7.61
N ALA A 33 5.53 5.27 -7.16
CA ALA A 33 5.10 5.26 -5.77
C ALA A 33 6.24 4.76 -4.85
N ARG A 34 6.32 5.31 -3.63
CA ARG A 34 7.13 4.73 -2.56
C ARG A 34 6.39 3.51 -2.00
N VAL A 35 6.93 2.32 -2.22
CA VAL A 35 6.30 1.06 -1.79
C VAL A 35 6.97 0.57 -0.51
N ASP A 36 6.20 0.49 0.57
CA ASP A 36 6.62 -0.14 1.83
C ASP A 36 6.00 -1.55 1.91
N ILE A 37 6.85 -2.57 1.94
CA ILE A 37 6.45 -3.97 2.05
C ILE A 37 6.56 -4.42 3.50
N GLY A 38 5.50 -5.00 4.05
CA GLY A 38 5.50 -5.50 5.42
C GLY A 38 4.31 -6.40 5.72
N ASP A 39 4.01 -6.55 7.01
CA ASP A 39 2.77 -7.18 7.47
C ASP A 39 1.80 -6.09 7.97
N VAL A 40 0.67 -6.46 8.58
CA VAL A 40 -0.31 -5.55 9.20
C VAL A 40 0.36 -4.50 10.10
N ALA A 41 1.42 -4.89 10.82
CA ALA A 41 2.21 -4.00 11.67
C ALA A 41 2.82 -2.81 10.90
N ALA A 42 3.22 -3.00 9.63
CA ALA A 42 3.78 -1.92 8.81
C ALA A 42 2.71 -0.88 8.44
N LEU A 43 1.48 -1.31 8.14
CA LEU A 43 0.35 -0.40 7.91
C LEU A 43 0.03 0.40 9.17
N VAL A 44 -0.04 -0.28 10.33
CA VAL A 44 -0.28 0.40 11.61
C VAL A 44 0.83 1.41 11.90
N ALA A 45 2.09 1.04 11.69
CA ALA A 45 3.22 1.95 11.87
C ALA A 45 3.15 3.16 10.94
N PHE A 46 2.77 2.97 9.68
CA PHE A 46 2.57 4.08 8.73
C PHE A 46 1.48 5.04 9.21
N LEU A 47 0.31 4.53 9.61
CA LEU A 47 -0.81 5.34 10.09
C LEU A 47 -0.47 6.13 11.36
N LEU A 48 0.41 5.59 12.22
CA LEU A 48 0.88 6.26 13.43
C LEU A 48 2.06 7.23 13.19
N SER A 49 2.63 7.25 11.99
CA SER A 49 3.76 8.13 11.65
C SER A 49 3.30 9.51 11.16
N GLU A 50 4.22 10.47 11.09
CA GLU A 50 3.96 11.79 10.48
C GLU A 50 3.46 11.69 9.03
N GLN A 51 3.87 10.64 8.31
CA GLN A 51 3.46 10.40 6.92
C GLN A 51 1.99 10.01 6.80
N GLY A 52 1.41 9.46 7.88
CA GLY A 52 -0.01 9.11 7.98
C GLY A 52 -0.88 10.23 8.57
N ALA A 53 -0.29 11.35 9.03
CA ALA A 53 -0.99 12.36 9.83
C ALA A 53 -2.17 13.05 9.13
N TRP A 54 -2.25 12.97 7.80
CA TRP A 54 -3.35 13.51 7.00
C TRP A 54 -4.55 12.55 6.88
N ILE A 55 -4.42 11.30 7.36
CA ILE A 55 -5.48 10.29 7.32
C ILE A 55 -6.29 10.35 8.61
N ASN A 56 -7.58 10.66 8.51
CA ASN A 56 -8.49 10.67 9.65
C ASN A 56 -9.63 9.64 9.46
N GLY A 57 -9.90 8.85 10.50
CA GLY A 57 -11.09 7.99 10.60
C GLY A 57 -11.33 7.07 9.40
N GLN A 58 -10.38 6.18 9.09
CA GLN A 58 -10.52 5.19 8.01
C GLN A 58 -10.50 3.77 8.54
N VAL A 59 -11.38 2.93 7.99
CA VAL A 59 -11.26 1.46 8.10
C VAL A 59 -10.51 1.01 6.85
N VAL A 60 -9.36 0.35 7.04
CA VAL A 60 -8.52 -0.16 5.96
C VAL A 60 -8.59 -1.68 5.96
N ASP A 61 -9.27 -2.24 4.97
CA ASP A 61 -9.42 -3.68 4.83
C ASP A 61 -8.15 -4.32 4.25
N ILE A 62 -7.74 -5.44 4.83
CA ILE A 62 -6.56 -6.23 4.41
C ILE A 62 -7.05 -7.63 4.06
N ASP A 63 -7.51 -7.81 2.82
CA ASP A 63 -8.21 -9.03 2.39
C ASP A 63 -7.66 -9.63 1.08
N GLY A 64 -6.48 -9.17 0.65
CA GLY A 64 -5.87 -9.59 -0.60
C GLY A 64 -6.54 -9.01 -1.86
N GLY A 65 -7.35 -7.97 -1.73
CA GLY A 65 -8.05 -7.31 -2.83
C GLY A 65 -9.43 -7.91 -3.13
N THR A 66 -10.04 -8.58 -2.16
CA THR A 66 -11.35 -9.25 -2.32
C THR A 66 -12.51 -8.24 -2.32
N VAL A 67 -12.35 -7.12 -1.61
CA VAL A 67 -13.36 -6.05 -1.43
C VAL A 67 -13.15 -4.88 -2.41
N LEU A 68 -12.00 -4.79 -3.10
CA LEU A 68 -11.76 -3.81 -4.17
C LEU A 68 -12.67 -4.12 -5.38
N ARG A 69 -13.81 -3.41 -5.48
CA ARG A 69 -14.65 -3.31 -6.68
C ARG A 69 -14.41 -2.01 -7.42
#